data_AF-A0A813NBK1-F1
#
_entry.id   AF-A0A813NBK1-F1
#
_cell.length_a   1.000
_cell.length_b   1.000
_cell.length_c   1.000
_cell.angle_alpha   90.00
_cell.angle_beta   90.00
_cell.angle_gamma   90.00
#
_symmetry.space_group_name_H-M   'P 1'
#
loop_
_entity.id
_entity.type
_entity.pdbx_description
1 polymer ?
#
loop_
_entity_poly.entity_id
_entity_poly.type
_entity_poly.pdbx_seq_one_letter_code
_entity_poly.pdbx_strand_id
1 'polypeptide(L)'
;MSMNQQSLLPTLPVEIVYYICDCLDAKTILVSFRNICRRLRNIINNYDNYILDFKNTSQSDFRLISRLINPQRVKSLTLSQQTTTFDQTIFFDKQFHVKDFSRLHSLTLIGIKESRLRAVLKHINILSLVSFSLEIGEHKKQHDHVTATVLTSILTRASLRKLALNIEQNRIEAIEWPDPCTIEELKIDKCIGFDSIRRILHHLPRLKTLTIDCYSIKTIHPTNLTAYCQKLTSVSLEKLNMNIADLEFFLQSMPSLIDLKLTGNGNYFDGHRWEKFIQK
;
A
#
# COMPACT_ATOMS: atom_id res chain seq x y z
N MET A 1 -26.65 -26.76 43.15
CA MET A 1 -27.20 -26.69 41.78
C MET A 1 -26.15 -26.05 40.88
N SER A 2 -25.47 -26.85 40.06
CA SER A 2 -24.49 -26.36 39.08
C SER A 2 -25.26 -25.80 37.88
N MET A 3 -25.15 -24.50 37.62
CA MET A 3 -25.60 -23.93 36.35
C MET A 3 -24.68 -24.46 35.25
N ASN A 4 -25.18 -25.42 34.46
CA ASN A 4 -24.58 -25.80 33.20
C ASN A 4 -24.62 -24.59 32.26
N GLN A 5 -23.59 -23.76 32.28
CA GLN A 5 -23.33 -22.79 31.22
C GLN A 5 -23.03 -23.57 29.94
N GLN A 6 -24.07 -23.86 29.17
CA GLN A 6 -23.88 -24.35 27.81
C GLN A 6 -23.11 -23.28 27.04
N SER A 7 -21.88 -23.63 26.64
CA SER A 7 -21.10 -22.80 25.75
C SER A 7 -21.95 -22.47 24.52
N LEU A 8 -22.20 -21.18 24.27
CA LEU A 8 -22.92 -20.71 23.08
C LEU A 8 -22.03 -20.75 21.82
N LEU A 9 -20.73 -20.94 21.99
CA LEU A 9 -19.72 -20.97 20.93
C LEU A 9 -20.02 -21.99 19.80
N PRO A 10 -20.59 -23.19 20.07
CA PRO A 10 -20.97 -24.15 19.04
C PRO A 10 -22.22 -23.73 18.24
N THR A 11 -22.97 -22.73 18.70
CA THR A 11 -24.23 -22.29 18.05
C THR A 11 -24.05 -21.04 17.19
N LEU A 12 -22.93 -20.31 17.33
CA LEU A 12 -22.66 -19.08 16.57
C LEU A 12 -22.63 -19.34 15.05
N PRO A 13 -23.37 -18.59 14.21
CA PRO A 13 -23.26 -18.72 12.75
C PRO A 13 -21.81 -18.54 12.26
N VAL A 14 -21.45 -19.20 11.16
CA VAL A 14 -20.07 -19.19 10.65
C VAL A 14 -19.64 -17.79 10.22
N GLU A 15 -20.59 -16.98 9.75
CA GLU A 15 -20.43 -15.61 9.33
C GLU A 15 -19.98 -14.72 10.50
N ILE A 16 -20.55 -14.93 11.69
CA ILE A 16 -20.14 -14.22 12.90
C ILE A 16 -18.72 -14.61 13.29
N VAL A 17 -18.36 -15.88 13.12
CA VAL A 17 -17.00 -16.35 13.38
C VAL A 17 -16.00 -15.74 12.39
N TYR A 18 -16.36 -15.62 11.10
CA TYR A 18 -15.53 -14.96 10.10
C TYR A 18 -15.38 -13.47 10.38
N TYR A 19 -16.45 -12.78 10.76
CA TYR A 19 -16.38 -11.36 11.15
C TYR A 19 -15.44 -11.15 12.35
N ILE A 20 -15.48 -12.04 13.35
CA ILE A 20 -14.51 -12.02 14.44
C ILE A 20 -13.08 -12.23 13.91
N CYS A 21 -12.88 -13.17 12.99
CA CYS A 21 -11.56 -13.42 12.39
C CYS A 21 -11.04 -12.23 11.59
N ASP A 22 -11.91 -11.49 10.89
CA ASP A 22 -11.52 -10.27 10.15
C ASP A 22 -10.97 -9.18 11.08
N CYS A 23 -11.30 -9.22 12.38
CA CYS A 23 -10.78 -8.32 13.41
C CYS A 23 -9.53 -8.84 14.14
N LEU A 24 -9.06 -10.06 13.85
CA LEU A 24 -7.93 -10.70 14.52
C LEU A 24 -6.73 -10.82 13.58
N ASP A 25 -5.52 -10.80 14.16
CA ASP A 25 -4.31 -11.10 13.39
C ASP A 25 -4.18 -12.61 13.08
N ALA A 26 -3.42 -12.93 12.04
CA ALA A 26 -3.26 -14.31 11.58
C ALA A 26 -2.67 -15.26 12.64
N LYS A 27 -1.78 -14.78 13.52
CA LYS A 27 -1.22 -15.60 14.60
C LYS A 27 -2.32 -15.97 15.59
N THR A 28 -3.09 -15.00 16.03
CA THR A 28 -4.21 -15.20 16.95
C THR A 28 -5.24 -16.17 16.37
N ILE A 29 -5.58 -16.04 15.09
CA ILE A 29 -6.49 -16.97 14.39
C ILE A 29 -5.92 -18.40 14.38
N LEU A 30 -4.68 -18.57 13.90
CA LEU A 30 -4.10 -19.88 13.62
C LEU A 30 -3.65 -20.64 14.87
N VAL A 31 -3.14 -19.92 15.89
CA VAL A 31 -2.51 -20.50 17.08
C VAL A 31 -3.45 -20.56 18.26
N SER A 32 -4.27 -19.53 18.46
CA SER A 32 -5.20 -19.46 19.59
C SER A 32 -6.59 -19.93 19.18
N PHE A 33 -7.24 -19.18 18.27
CA PHE A 33 -8.66 -19.36 17.99
C PHE A 33 -9.00 -20.72 17.37
N ARG A 34 -8.18 -21.17 16.41
CA ARG A 34 -8.29 -22.49 15.76
C ARG A 34 -8.25 -23.66 16.73
N ASN A 35 -7.60 -23.50 17.89
CA ASN A 35 -7.32 -24.59 18.81
C ASN A 35 -8.32 -24.70 19.97
N ILE A 36 -9.26 -23.76 20.08
CA ILE A 36 -10.26 -23.74 21.17
C ILE A 36 -11.18 -24.98 21.11
N CYS A 37 -11.74 -25.30 19.94
CA CYS A 37 -12.60 -26.47 19.77
C CYS A 37 -12.61 -27.00 18.34
N ARG A 38 -13.09 -28.23 18.14
CA ARG A 38 -13.16 -28.90 16.82
C ARG A 38 -13.95 -28.09 15.78
N ARG A 39 -15.03 -27.44 16.22
CA ARG A 39 -15.87 -26.62 15.34
C ARG A 39 -15.10 -25.42 14.79
N LEU A 40 -14.48 -24.63 15.66
CA LEU A 40 -13.66 -23.48 15.23
C LEU A 40 -12.50 -23.94 14.35
N ARG A 41 -11.85 -25.06 14.68
CA ARG A 41 -10.82 -25.64 13.82
C ARG A 41 -11.32 -25.88 12.40
N ASN A 42 -12.51 -26.46 12.23
CA ASN A 42 -13.11 -26.72 10.92
C ASN A 42 -13.49 -25.42 10.20
N ILE A 43 -13.99 -24.42 10.92
CA ILE A 43 -14.33 -23.11 10.35
C ILE A 43 -13.07 -22.39 9.84
N ILE A 44 -12.02 -22.33 10.67
CA ILE A 44 -10.73 -21.72 10.32
C ILE A 44 -10.02 -22.49 9.20
N ASN A 45 -10.22 -23.81 9.15
CA ASN A 45 -9.79 -24.64 8.02
C ASN A 45 -10.58 -24.36 6.73
N ASN A 46 -11.53 -23.43 6.69
CA ASN A 46 -12.19 -22.96 5.46
C ASN A 46 -12.11 -21.44 5.30
N TYR A 47 -11.74 -20.70 6.34
CA TYR A 47 -11.51 -19.25 6.28
C TYR A 47 -10.42 -18.91 5.26
N ASP A 48 -10.66 -17.88 4.45
CA ASP A 48 -9.91 -17.59 3.22
C ASP A 48 -9.53 -16.11 3.05
N ASN A 49 -9.68 -15.30 4.11
CA ASN A 49 -9.38 -13.87 4.13
C ASN A 49 -8.19 -13.56 5.04
N TYR A 50 -7.15 -14.39 5.04
CA TYR A 50 -5.99 -14.13 5.91
C TYR A 50 -5.24 -12.88 5.47
N ILE A 51 -4.95 -12.02 6.45
CA ILE A 51 -4.04 -10.88 6.34
C ILE A 51 -2.76 -11.26 7.09
N LEU A 52 -1.70 -11.52 6.34
CA LEU A 52 -0.40 -11.83 6.90
C LEU A 52 0.44 -10.55 6.99
N ASP A 53 0.56 -10.00 8.20
CA ASP A 53 1.48 -8.90 8.46
C ASP A 53 2.75 -9.39 9.15
N PHE A 54 3.86 -9.41 8.42
CA PHE A 54 5.17 -9.79 8.97
C PHE A 54 6.06 -8.61 9.35
N LYS A 55 5.57 -7.36 9.28
CA LYS A 55 6.39 -6.16 9.52
C LYS A 55 7.23 -6.22 10.80
N ASN A 56 6.63 -6.66 11.91
CA ASN A 56 7.25 -6.74 13.23
C ASN A 56 7.22 -8.18 13.80
N THR A 57 7.13 -9.19 12.95
CA THR A 57 6.92 -10.57 13.39
C THR A 57 8.23 -11.27 13.74
N SER A 58 8.27 -11.93 14.90
CA SER A 58 9.42 -12.71 15.35
C SER A 58 9.70 -13.90 14.42
N GLN A 59 10.94 -14.40 14.40
CA GLN A 59 11.31 -15.54 13.55
C GLN A 59 10.53 -16.82 13.91
N SER A 60 10.28 -17.06 15.19
CA SER A 60 9.51 -18.20 15.68
C SER A 60 8.06 -18.13 15.21
N ASP A 61 7.44 -16.95 15.35
CA ASP A 61 6.06 -16.73 14.90
C ASP A 61 5.94 -16.83 13.39
N PHE A 62 6.89 -16.25 12.64
CA PHE A 62 6.93 -16.38 11.18
C PHE A 62 6.95 -17.85 10.76
N ARG A 63 7.85 -18.65 11.35
CA ARG A 63 7.95 -20.10 11.05
C ARG A 63 6.68 -20.85 11.43
N LEU A 64 6.09 -20.52 12.58
CA LEU A 64 4.87 -21.16 13.06
C LEU A 64 3.69 -20.86 12.12
N ILE A 65 3.43 -19.58 11.83
CA ILE A 65 2.39 -19.15 10.90
C ILE A 65 2.62 -19.81 9.54
N SER A 66 3.87 -19.82 9.07
CA SER A 66 4.19 -20.33 7.75
C SER A 66 3.94 -21.83 7.57
N ARG A 67 4.01 -22.61 8.66
CA ARG A 67 3.66 -24.04 8.65
C ARG A 67 2.17 -24.29 8.69
N LEU A 68 1.40 -23.37 9.26
CA LEU A 68 -0.02 -23.54 9.51
C LEU A 68 -0.90 -22.96 8.40
N ILE A 69 -0.40 -21.96 7.66
CA ILE A 69 -1.16 -21.25 6.64
C ILE A 69 -1.17 -21.99 5.30
N ASN A 70 -2.31 -21.98 4.62
CA ASN A 70 -2.39 -22.32 3.21
C ASN A 70 -2.24 -21.03 2.39
N PRO A 71 -1.21 -20.88 1.53
CA PRO A 71 -0.98 -19.68 0.72
C PRO A 71 -2.17 -19.25 -0.13
N GLN A 72 -2.97 -20.20 -0.63
CA GLN A 72 -4.14 -19.93 -1.48
C GLN A 72 -5.25 -19.17 -0.75
N ARG A 73 -5.16 -19.03 0.57
CA ARG A 73 -6.14 -18.36 1.44
C ARG A 73 -5.68 -17.02 1.97
N VAL A 74 -4.53 -16.56 1.50
CA VAL A 74 -3.94 -15.29 1.90
C VAL A 74 -4.40 -14.22 0.93
N LYS A 75 -5.10 -13.21 1.47
CA LYS A 75 -5.64 -12.08 0.72
C LYS A 75 -4.66 -10.90 0.69
N SER A 76 -3.94 -10.70 1.79
CA SER A 76 -2.97 -9.63 1.95
C SER A 76 -1.67 -10.14 2.57
N LEU A 77 -0.54 -9.71 2.05
CA LEU A 77 0.78 -10.08 2.53
C LEU A 77 1.66 -8.82 2.71
N THR A 78 2.24 -8.68 3.90
CA THR A 78 3.27 -7.70 4.20
C THR A 78 4.57 -8.42 4.52
N LEU A 79 5.64 -8.14 3.78
CA LEU A 79 6.99 -8.65 4.03
C LEU A 79 7.92 -7.49 4.39
N SER A 80 8.77 -7.68 5.40
CA SER A 80 9.75 -6.69 5.83
C SER A 80 11.16 -7.26 5.86
N GLN A 81 12.14 -6.46 5.43
CA GLN A 81 13.57 -6.77 5.51
C GLN A 81 14.33 -5.69 6.29
N GLN A 82 13.68 -5.08 7.28
CA GLN A 82 14.32 -4.09 8.15
C GLN A 82 15.42 -4.74 9.00
N THR A 83 16.46 -3.99 9.33
CA THR A 83 17.70 -4.47 9.98
C THR A 83 17.48 -5.13 11.35
N THR A 84 16.38 -4.81 12.03
CA THR A 84 15.98 -5.40 13.31
C THR A 84 15.26 -6.75 13.14
N THR A 85 14.85 -7.09 11.92
CA THR A 85 14.17 -8.35 11.58
C THR A 85 15.14 -9.29 10.88
N PHE A 86 15.09 -10.57 11.26
CA PHE A 86 15.77 -11.63 10.53
C PHE A 86 15.28 -11.67 9.07
N ASP A 87 16.13 -12.01 8.11
CA ASP A 87 15.87 -11.84 6.67
C ASP A 87 14.65 -12.62 6.15
N GLN A 88 13.45 -12.04 6.33
CA GLN A 88 12.17 -12.70 6.09
C GLN A 88 12.02 -13.10 4.63
N THR A 89 12.57 -12.31 3.71
CA THR A 89 12.52 -12.61 2.28
C THR A 89 13.21 -13.92 1.94
N ILE A 90 14.38 -14.21 2.54
CA ILE A 90 15.09 -15.47 2.33
C ILE A 90 14.27 -16.66 2.84
N PHE A 91 13.54 -16.48 3.94
CA PHE A 91 12.74 -17.55 4.52
C PHE A 91 11.45 -17.75 3.76
N PHE A 92 10.84 -16.66 3.33
CA PHE A 92 9.66 -16.69 2.49
C PHE A 92 9.94 -17.41 1.17
N ASP A 93 11.05 -17.06 0.49
CA ASP A 93 11.47 -17.71 -0.76
C ASP A 93 11.73 -19.22 -0.60
N LYS A 94 12.17 -19.66 0.59
CA LYS A 94 12.41 -21.08 0.89
C LYS A 94 11.12 -21.83 1.23
N GLN A 95 10.18 -21.17 1.89
CA GLN A 95 9.02 -21.81 2.49
C GLN A 95 7.81 -21.80 1.57
N PHE A 96 7.70 -20.81 0.70
CA PHE A 96 6.57 -20.63 -0.17
C PHE A 96 7.01 -20.41 -1.60
N HIS A 97 6.26 -20.97 -2.54
CA HIS A 97 6.30 -20.47 -3.90
C HIS A 97 5.24 -19.38 -4.03
N VAL A 98 5.64 -18.19 -4.46
CA VAL A 98 4.69 -17.07 -4.45
C VAL A 98 3.51 -17.25 -5.42
N LYS A 99 3.65 -18.17 -6.38
CA LYS A 99 2.56 -18.63 -7.26
C LYS A 99 1.41 -19.31 -6.51
N ASP A 100 1.68 -19.80 -5.30
CA ASP A 100 0.70 -20.48 -4.46
C ASP A 100 -0.31 -19.49 -3.85
N PHE A 101 0.00 -18.18 -3.88
CA PHE A 101 -0.87 -17.11 -3.39
C PHE A 101 -1.86 -16.65 -4.48
N SER A 102 -2.67 -17.58 -4.99
CA SER A 102 -3.60 -17.34 -6.10
C SER A 102 -4.70 -16.31 -5.80
N ARG A 103 -4.92 -15.99 -4.53
CA ARG A 103 -5.93 -15.01 -4.05
C ARG A 103 -5.30 -13.74 -3.48
N LEU A 104 -4.02 -13.48 -3.76
CA LEU A 104 -3.37 -12.29 -3.25
C LEU A 104 -3.92 -11.05 -3.96
N HIS A 105 -4.52 -10.15 -3.18
CA HIS A 105 -5.05 -8.87 -3.66
C HIS A 105 -4.23 -7.68 -3.18
N SER A 106 -3.49 -7.85 -2.08
CA SER A 106 -2.66 -6.78 -1.51
C SER A 106 -1.27 -7.31 -1.18
N LEU A 107 -0.25 -6.57 -1.59
CA LEU A 107 1.14 -6.88 -1.32
C LEU A 107 1.87 -5.62 -0.85
N THR A 108 2.50 -5.71 0.32
CA THR A 108 3.34 -4.65 0.89
C THR A 108 4.74 -5.19 1.11
N LEU A 109 5.73 -4.51 0.51
CA LEU A 109 7.15 -4.86 0.60
C LEU A 109 7.87 -3.72 1.32
N ILE A 110 8.46 -4.00 2.49
CA ILE A 110 9.07 -2.99 3.37
C ILE A 110 10.57 -3.20 3.50
N GLY A 111 11.36 -2.16 3.18
CA GLY A 111 12.82 -2.20 3.29
C GLY A 111 13.48 -3.26 2.42
N ILE A 112 12.82 -3.69 1.33
CA ILE A 112 13.32 -4.79 0.49
C ILE A 112 14.54 -4.32 -0.31
N LYS A 113 15.57 -5.17 -0.39
CA LYS A 113 16.72 -4.94 -1.27
C LYS A 113 16.29 -5.06 -2.73
N GLU A 114 16.78 -4.15 -3.57
CA GLU A 114 16.45 -4.14 -5.00
C GLU A 114 16.81 -5.45 -5.72
N SER A 115 17.94 -6.06 -5.36
CA SER A 115 18.36 -7.37 -5.89
C SER A 115 17.37 -8.50 -5.59
N ARG A 116 16.51 -8.34 -4.57
CA ARG A 116 15.48 -9.31 -4.17
C ARG A 116 14.11 -8.97 -4.73
N LEU A 117 13.85 -7.70 -5.02
CA LEU A 117 12.56 -7.25 -5.54
C LEU A 117 12.10 -8.08 -6.75
N ARG A 118 13.00 -8.29 -7.72
CA ARG A 118 12.70 -9.11 -8.91
C ARG A 118 12.41 -10.56 -8.55
N ALA A 119 13.13 -11.15 -7.60
CA ALA A 119 12.92 -12.54 -7.19
C ALA A 119 11.55 -12.73 -6.55
N VAL A 120 11.18 -11.85 -5.61
CA VAL A 120 9.88 -11.88 -4.93
C VAL A 120 8.74 -11.73 -5.94
N LEU A 121 8.87 -10.78 -6.87
CA LEU A 121 7.79 -10.44 -7.80
C LEU A 121 7.69 -11.35 -9.02
N LYS A 122 8.78 -12.01 -9.46
CA LYS A 122 8.77 -12.95 -10.60
C LYS A 122 7.74 -14.06 -10.44
N HIS A 123 7.40 -14.41 -9.20
CA HIS A 123 6.56 -15.55 -8.88
C HIS A 123 5.15 -15.19 -8.42
N ILE A 124 4.85 -13.91 -8.20
CA ILE A 124 3.52 -13.49 -7.78
C ILE A 124 2.58 -13.56 -8.98
N ASN A 125 1.40 -14.13 -8.79
CA ASN A 125 0.33 -13.93 -9.76
C ASN A 125 -0.18 -12.49 -9.65
N ILE A 126 0.55 -11.55 -10.25
CA ILE A 126 0.27 -10.10 -10.16
C ILE A 126 -1.10 -9.76 -10.79
N LEU A 127 -1.70 -10.68 -11.56
CA LEU A 127 -2.98 -10.46 -12.24
C LEU A 127 -4.17 -10.20 -11.30
N SER A 128 -4.12 -10.66 -10.05
CA SER A 128 -5.18 -10.40 -9.06
C SER A 128 -4.86 -9.24 -8.13
N LEU A 129 -3.69 -8.61 -8.27
CA LEU A 129 -3.22 -7.62 -7.32
C LEU A 129 -3.99 -6.30 -7.51
N VAL A 130 -4.66 -5.86 -6.46
CA VAL A 130 -5.47 -4.62 -6.40
C VAL A 130 -4.69 -3.52 -5.70
N SER A 131 -3.85 -3.87 -4.72
CA SER A 131 -3.05 -2.94 -3.94
C SER A 131 -1.58 -3.37 -3.91
N PHE A 132 -0.68 -2.45 -4.20
CA PHE A 132 0.75 -2.67 -4.12
C PHE A 132 1.44 -1.52 -3.36
N SER A 133 2.28 -1.87 -2.40
CA SER A 133 3.09 -0.92 -1.64
C SER A 133 4.55 -1.35 -1.63
N LEU A 134 5.46 -0.42 -1.92
CA LEU A 134 6.88 -0.69 -1.99
C LEU A 134 7.70 0.36 -1.24
N GLU A 135 8.50 -0.10 -0.29
CA GLU A 135 9.57 0.64 0.35
C GLU A 135 10.89 -0.09 0.08
N ILE A 136 11.84 0.62 -0.53
CA ILE A 136 13.19 0.09 -0.78
C ILE A 136 14.11 0.56 0.34
N GLY A 137 14.88 -0.38 0.91
CA GLY A 137 15.87 -0.07 1.93
C GLY A 137 17.02 0.79 1.39
N GLU A 138 17.59 1.64 2.24
CA GLU A 138 18.70 2.53 1.87
C GLU A 138 19.88 1.75 1.29
N HIS A 139 20.22 2.04 0.03
CA HIS A 139 21.42 1.53 -0.61
C HIS A 139 22.20 2.67 -1.27
N LYS A 140 23.53 2.50 -1.28
CA LYS A 140 24.47 3.39 -1.96
C LYS A 140 23.98 3.61 -3.40
N LYS A 141 24.06 4.87 -3.87
CA LYS A 141 23.52 5.50 -5.10
C LYS A 141 23.76 4.79 -6.45
N GLN A 142 23.74 3.47 -6.51
CA GLN A 142 23.80 2.76 -7.77
C GLN A 142 22.46 2.91 -8.47
N HIS A 143 22.54 3.40 -9.71
CA HIS A 143 21.46 3.67 -10.64
C HIS A 143 20.84 2.37 -11.16
N ASP A 144 20.45 1.46 -10.27
CA ASP A 144 19.82 0.25 -10.71
C ASP A 144 18.39 0.57 -11.19
N HIS A 145 18.16 0.33 -12.48
CA HIS A 145 16.88 0.52 -13.15
C HIS A 145 15.91 -0.63 -12.85
N VAL A 146 16.34 -1.68 -12.14
CA VAL A 146 15.52 -2.85 -11.82
C VAL A 146 14.22 -2.46 -11.12
N THR A 147 14.24 -1.55 -10.15
CA THR A 147 13.02 -1.09 -9.46
C THR A 147 12.01 -0.51 -10.44
N ALA A 148 12.47 0.39 -11.33
CA ALA A 148 11.61 1.05 -12.31
C ALA A 148 11.01 0.03 -13.30
N THR A 149 11.84 -0.86 -13.87
CA THR A 149 11.36 -1.90 -14.80
C THR A 149 10.30 -2.81 -14.16
N VAL A 150 10.53 -3.18 -12.89
CA VAL A 150 9.60 -4.04 -12.16
C VAL A 150 8.29 -3.30 -11.87
N LEU A 151 8.35 -2.04 -11.46
CA LEU A 151 7.15 -1.22 -11.25
C LEU A 151 6.36 -1.00 -12.54
N THR A 152 7.01 -0.70 -13.66
CA THR A 152 6.36 -0.63 -14.99
C THR A 152 5.60 -1.93 -15.30
N SER A 153 6.21 -3.09 -15.04
CA SER A 153 5.57 -4.40 -15.29
C SER A 153 4.35 -4.70 -14.39
N ILE A 154 4.31 -4.08 -13.20
CA ILE A 154 3.16 -4.15 -12.28
C ILE A 154 2.08 -3.17 -12.71
N LEU A 155 2.46 -1.95 -13.10
CA LEU A 155 1.55 -0.88 -13.50
C LEU A 155 0.77 -1.22 -14.78
N THR A 156 1.36 -1.97 -15.70
CA THR A 156 0.70 -2.43 -16.94
C THR A 156 -0.46 -3.38 -16.69
N ARG A 157 -0.70 -3.81 -15.44
CA ARG A 157 -1.77 -4.75 -15.09
C ARG A 157 -3.08 -4.03 -14.84
N ALA A 158 -4.16 -4.56 -15.43
CA ALA A 158 -5.49 -3.96 -15.39
C ALA A 158 -6.20 -4.04 -14.01
N SER A 159 -5.70 -4.82 -13.07
CA SER A 159 -6.31 -5.04 -11.74
C SER A 159 -5.87 -4.02 -10.70
N LEU A 160 -4.69 -3.40 -10.87
CA LEU A 160 -4.11 -2.57 -9.83
C LEU A 160 -4.89 -1.26 -9.69
N ARG A 161 -5.27 -0.91 -8.47
CA ARG A 161 -6.05 0.30 -8.15
C ARG A 161 -5.33 1.19 -7.15
N LYS A 162 -4.53 0.62 -6.26
CA LYS A 162 -3.82 1.34 -5.20
C LYS A 162 -2.33 1.12 -5.34
N LEU A 163 -1.58 2.21 -5.34
CA LEU A 163 -0.12 2.19 -5.40
C LEU A 163 0.46 3.10 -4.32
N ALA A 164 1.33 2.54 -3.48
CA ALA A 164 2.12 3.29 -2.51
C ALA A 164 3.62 3.11 -2.77
N LEU A 165 4.35 4.22 -2.89
CA LEU A 165 5.75 4.26 -3.23
C LEU A 165 6.55 5.02 -2.18
N ASN A 166 7.42 4.32 -1.46
CA ASN A 166 8.44 4.88 -0.59
C ASN A 166 9.83 4.58 -1.20
N ILE A 167 10.14 5.26 -2.31
CA ILE A 167 11.37 5.10 -3.07
C ILE A 167 11.92 6.46 -3.49
N GLU A 168 13.22 6.54 -3.76
CA GLU A 168 13.89 7.79 -4.14
C GLU A 168 13.37 8.38 -5.47
N GLN A 169 13.38 9.72 -5.57
CA GLN A 169 12.82 10.48 -6.69
C GLN A 169 13.31 9.98 -8.07
N ASN A 170 14.62 9.76 -8.20
CA ASN A 170 15.23 9.29 -9.45
C ASN A 170 14.68 7.94 -9.93
N ARG A 171 14.21 7.09 -9.00
CA ARG A 171 13.58 5.81 -9.33
C ARG A 171 12.16 6.02 -9.81
N ILE A 172 11.41 6.91 -9.16
CA ILE A 172 10.04 7.26 -9.57
C ILE A 172 10.03 7.84 -10.99
N GLU A 173 10.97 8.74 -11.27
CA GLU A 173 11.11 9.39 -12.59
C GLU A 173 11.50 8.41 -13.71
N ALA A 174 12.15 7.30 -13.36
CA ALA A 174 12.50 6.25 -14.29
C ALA A 174 11.35 5.27 -14.56
N ILE A 175 10.24 5.34 -13.81
CA ILE A 175 9.07 4.49 -14.04
C ILE A 175 8.41 4.92 -15.35
N GLU A 176 8.18 3.94 -16.22
CA GLU A 176 7.34 4.12 -17.40
C GLU A 176 5.88 3.87 -16.99
N TRP A 177 5.10 4.93 -16.95
CA TRP A 177 3.69 4.86 -16.59
C TRP A 177 2.87 4.45 -17.82
N PRO A 178 2.12 3.34 -17.75
CA PRO A 178 1.32 2.90 -18.88
C PRO A 178 0.14 3.85 -19.11
N ASP A 179 -0.26 3.98 -20.37
CA ASP A 179 -1.41 4.78 -20.78
C ASP A 179 -2.45 3.89 -21.49
N PRO A 180 -3.68 3.72 -20.97
CA PRO A 180 -4.21 4.32 -19.74
C PRO A 180 -3.85 3.51 -18.48
N CYS A 181 -3.44 4.19 -17.41
CA CYS A 181 -3.24 3.56 -16.11
C CYS A 181 -4.58 3.40 -15.36
N THR A 182 -4.70 2.31 -14.59
CA THR A 182 -5.93 1.98 -13.86
C THR A 182 -5.93 2.40 -12.39
N ILE A 183 -4.86 3.05 -11.93
CA ILE A 183 -4.71 3.51 -10.55
C ILE A 183 -5.76 4.56 -10.19
N GLU A 184 -6.38 4.35 -9.03
CA GLU A 184 -7.37 5.24 -8.40
C GLU A 184 -6.81 5.90 -7.14
N GLU A 185 -5.84 5.28 -6.47
CA GLU A 185 -5.18 5.82 -5.27
C GLU A 185 -3.66 5.74 -5.43
N LEU A 186 -2.99 6.89 -5.34
CA LEU A 186 -1.53 7.00 -5.39
C LEU A 186 -1.01 7.64 -4.09
N LYS A 187 -0.05 6.98 -3.47
CA LYS A 187 0.69 7.48 -2.30
C LYS A 187 2.19 7.51 -2.59
N ILE A 188 2.85 8.63 -2.34
CA ILE A 188 4.29 8.82 -2.49
C ILE A 188 4.86 9.33 -1.18
N ASP A 189 5.74 8.56 -0.54
CA ASP A 189 6.25 8.83 0.82
C ASP A 189 7.66 9.44 0.86
N LYS A 190 8.14 9.83 -0.32
CA LYS A 190 9.46 10.42 -0.53
C LYS A 190 9.31 11.68 -1.35
N CYS A 191 10.32 12.53 -1.26
CA CYS A 191 10.27 13.78 -1.99
C CYS A 191 10.31 13.61 -3.49
N ILE A 192 9.47 14.39 -4.16
CA ILE A 192 9.27 14.38 -5.59
C ILE A 192 9.04 15.81 -6.07
N GLY A 193 9.64 16.15 -7.21
CA GLY A 193 9.44 17.46 -7.84
C GLY A 193 8.03 17.60 -8.41
N PHE A 194 7.54 18.84 -8.49
CA PHE A 194 6.23 19.14 -9.07
C PHE A 194 6.09 18.65 -10.52
N ASP A 195 7.11 18.84 -11.35
CA ASP A 195 7.10 18.36 -12.74
C ASP A 195 6.94 16.85 -12.84
N SER A 196 7.55 16.11 -11.92
CA SER A 196 7.44 14.65 -11.84
C SER A 196 6.03 14.24 -11.41
N ILE A 197 5.42 14.93 -10.44
CA ILE A 197 4.00 14.72 -10.09
C ILE A 197 3.11 14.98 -11.32
N ARG A 198 3.28 16.10 -12.01
CA ARG A 198 2.49 16.45 -13.20
C ARG A 198 2.60 15.37 -14.28
N ARG A 199 3.82 14.92 -14.57
CA ARG A 199 4.06 13.82 -15.53
C ARG A 199 3.33 12.55 -15.12
N ILE A 200 3.39 12.17 -13.85
CA ILE A 200 2.68 10.98 -13.33
C ILE A 200 1.17 11.16 -13.51
N LEU A 201 0.62 12.29 -13.06
CA LEU A 201 -0.82 12.59 -13.11
C LEU A 201 -1.39 12.53 -14.53
N HIS A 202 -0.61 12.94 -15.54
CA HIS A 202 -1.00 12.82 -16.94
C HIS A 202 -1.34 11.37 -17.35
N HIS A 203 -0.64 10.38 -16.79
CA HIS A 203 -0.88 8.96 -17.06
C HIS A 203 -1.98 8.34 -16.19
N LEU A 204 -2.53 9.08 -15.21
CA LEU A 204 -3.49 8.56 -14.24
C LEU A 204 -4.88 9.23 -14.38
N PRO A 205 -5.59 9.01 -15.51
CA PRO A 205 -6.89 9.65 -15.76
C PRO A 205 -8.02 9.18 -14.81
N ARG A 206 -7.79 8.11 -14.04
CA ARG A 206 -8.75 7.54 -13.08
C ARG A 206 -8.41 7.87 -11.62
N LEU A 207 -7.34 8.62 -11.36
CA LEU A 207 -6.92 8.93 -10.01
C LEU A 207 -8.00 9.72 -9.27
N LYS A 208 -8.35 9.24 -8.07
CA LYS A 208 -9.32 9.85 -7.15
C LYS A 208 -8.65 10.40 -5.89
N THR A 209 -7.61 9.71 -5.43
CA THR A 209 -6.88 10.08 -4.20
C THR A 209 -5.38 10.17 -4.47
N LEU A 210 -4.79 11.30 -4.09
CA LEU A 210 -3.36 11.54 -4.12
C LEU A 210 -2.86 11.85 -2.71
N THR A 211 -1.88 11.09 -2.24
CA THR A 211 -1.17 11.37 -0.99
C THR A 211 0.31 11.57 -1.28
N ILE A 212 0.86 12.70 -0.86
CA ILE A 212 2.29 13.01 -0.97
C ILE A 212 2.79 13.35 0.41
N ASP A 213 3.71 12.55 0.95
CA ASP A 213 4.43 12.83 2.18
C ASP A 213 5.85 13.28 1.81
N CYS A 214 6.07 14.61 1.74
CA CYS A 214 7.35 15.19 1.34
C CYS A 214 7.64 16.55 1.99
N TYR A 215 8.88 16.68 2.47
CA TYR A 215 9.49 17.87 3.07
C TYR A 215 9.88 19.01 2.11
N SER A 216 9.85 18.83 0.79
CA SER A 216 10.15 19.88 -0.19
C SER A 216 9.61 19.55 -1.58
N ILE A 217 8.45 20.12 -1.92
CA ILE A 217 8.07 20.28 -3.32
C ILE A 217 8.90 21.45 -3.82
N LYS A 218 9.87 21.21 -4.69
CA LYS A 218 10.67 22.29 -5.29
C LYS A 218 9.75 23.27 -6.02
N THR A 219 10.11 24.55 -5.96
CA THR A 219 9.35 25.69 -6.50
C THR A 219 8.72 25.40 -7.84
N ILE A 220 7.44 25.76 -7.98
CA ILE A 220 6.70 25.51 -9.19
C ILE A 220 7.05 26.59 -10.21
N HIS A 221 7.52 26.18 -11.39
CA HIS A 221 7.63 27.11 -12.50
C HIS A 221 6.25 27.28 -13.15
N PRO A 222 5.72 28.52 -13.26
CA PRO A 222 4.43 28.77 -13.88
C PRO A 222 4.52 28.42 -15.36
N THR A 223 4.05 27.22 -15.70
CA THR A 223 3.85 26.75 -17.07
C THR A 223 2.38 26.42 -17.24
N ASN A 224 1.85 26.59 -18.45
CA ASN A 224 0.43 26.41 -18.75
C ASN A 224 -0.12 25.12 -18.13
N LEU A 225 -1.00 25.29 -17.14
CA LEU A 225 -1.75 24.23 -16.49
C LEU A 225 -2.95 23.92 -17.39
N THR A 226 -2.88 22.84 -18.17
CA THR A 226 -4.11 22.18 -18.61
C THR A 226 -4.66 21.42 -17.41
N ALA A 227 -5.97 21.50 -17.13
CA ALA A 227 -6.58 20.75 -16.04
C ALA A 227 -6.20 19.27 -16.13
N TYR A 228 -5.46 18.79 -15.14
CA TYR A 228 -5.01 17.39 -15.05
C TYR A 228 -5.89 16.67 -14.03
N CYS A 229 -6.28 15.43 -14.32
CA CYS A 229 -7.06 14.61 -13.39
C CYS A 229 -8.43 15.20 -12.99
N GLN A 230 -9.36 15.28 -13.95
CA GLN A 230 -10.78 15.64 -13.74
C GLN A 230 -11.55 14.73 -12.75
N LYS A 231 -10.91 13.69 -12.21
CA LYS A 231 -11.52 12.74 -11.27
C LYS A 231 -10.86 12.78 -9.89
N LEU A 232 -9.81 13.58 -9.71
CA LEU A 232 -9.12 13.69 -8.43
C LEU A 232 -10.01 14.47 -7.47
N THR A 233 -10.44 13.79 -6.40
CA THR A 233 -11.39 14.33 -5.41
C THR A 233 -10.77 14.51 -4.04
N SER A 234 -9.65 13.82 -3.76
CA SER A 234 -8.98 13.88 -2.47
C SER A 234 -7.47 14.05 -2.63
N VAL A 235 -6.92 15.03 -1.93
CA VAL A 235 -5.48 15.33 -1.87
C VAL A 235 -5.04 15.45 -0.43
N SER A 236 -4.00 14.70 -0.06
CA SER A 236 -3.31 14.82 1.21
C SER A 236 -1.85 15.17 0.99
N LEU A 237 -1.45 16.38 1.37
CA LEU A 237 -0.07 16.84 1.34
C LEU A 237 0.47 16.85 2.77
N GLU A 238 1.40 15.95 3.04
CA GLU A 238 2.02 15.79 4.36
C GLU A 238 3.45 16.32 4.39
N LYS A 239 3.82 16.89 5.54
CA LYS A 239 5.11 17.53 5.80
C LYS A 239 5.44 18.67 4.83
N LEU A 240 4.40 19.38 4.40
CA LEU A 240 4.45 20.40 3.36
C LEU A 240 5.38 21.57 3.72
N ASN A 241 6.34 21.83 2.84
CA ASN A 241 7.24 22.98 2.88
C ASN A 241 7.22 23.68 1.52
N MET A 242 6.08 24.27 1.19
CA MET A 242 5.90 25.09 -0.02
C MET A 242 5.27 26.41 0.38
N ASN A 243 5.50 27.47 -0.39
CA ASN A 243 4.76 28.70 -0.15
C ASN A 243 3.31 28.53 -0.61
N ILE A 244 2.40 29.32 -0.06
CA ILE A 244 0.97 29.24 -0.36
C ILE A 244 0.63 29.59 -1.82
N ALA A 245 1.45 30.38 -2.51
CA ALA A 245 1.21 30.69 -3.93
C ALA A 245 1.45 29.47 -4.83
N ASP A 246 2.53 28.72 -4.56
CA ASP A 246 2.80 27.43 -5.22
C ASP A 246 1.69 26.42 -4.90
N LEU A 247 1.17 26.42 -3.68
CA LEU A 247 0.07 25.53 -3.29
C LEU A 247 -1.21 25.86 -4.06
N GLU A 248 -1.59 27.13 -4.13
CA GLU A 248 -2.74 27.56 -4.92
C GLU A 248 -2.58 27.18 -6.40
N PHE A 249 -1.39 27.39 -6.95
CA PHE A 249 -1.09 27.01 -8.33
C PHE A 249 -1.21 25.48 -8.53
N PHE A 250 -0.71 24.68 -7.59
CA PHE A 250 -0.88 23.22 -7.61
C PHE A 250 -2.36 22.84 -7.63
N LEU A 251 -3.17 23.42 -6.74
CA LEU A 251 -4.57 23.09 -6.56
C LEU A 251 -5.46 23.56 -7.73
N GLN A 252 -5.10 24.63 -8.45
CA GLN A 252 -5.80 25.04 -9.68
C GLN A 252 -5.81 23.95 -10.76
N SER A 253 -4.87 23.02 -10.70
CA SER A 253 -4.80 21.88 -11.61
C SER A 253 -5.91 20.85 -11.37
N MET A 254 -6.64 20.96 -10.25
CA MET A 254 -7.49 19.90 -9.69
C MET A 254 -8.93 20.41 -9.48
N PRO A 255 -9.68 20.69 -10.55
CA PRO A 255 -10.99 21.35 -10.47
C PRO A 255 -12.08 20.53 -9.78
N SER A 256 -11.85 19.23 -9.54
CA SER A 256 -12.81 18.31 -8.92
C SER A 256 -12.48 17.98 -7.46
N LEU A 257 -11.53 18.70 -6.87
CA LEU A 257 -11.09 18.48 -5.49
C LEU A 257 -12.21 18.79 -4.50
N ILE A 258 -12.50 17.85 -3.60
CA ILE A 258 -13.50 17.95 -2.54
C ILE A 258 -12.81 17.93 -1.18
N ASP A 259 -11.85 17.03 -1.01
CA ASP A 259 -11.14 16.83 0.25
C ASP A 259 -9.68 17.27 0.12
N LEU A 260 -9.29 18.25 0.95
CA LEU A 260 -7.91 18.72 1.05
C LEU A 260 -7.40 18.55 2.49
N LYS A 261 -6.36 17.73 2.66
CA LYS A 261 -5.62 17.60 3.91
C LYS A 261 -4.23 18.18 3.73
N LEU A 262 -3.90 19.17 4.57
CA LEU A 262 -2.58 19.80 4.60
C LEU A 262 -1.96 19.57 5.99
N THR A 263 -0.78 18.99 6.04
CA THR A 263 0.03 18.94 7.27
C THR A 263 1.44 19.43 6.95
N GLY A 264 2.00 20.32 7.78
CA GLY A 264 3.31 20.91 7.53
C GLY A 264 3.59 22.14 8.40
N ASN A 265 4.77 22.73 8.21
CA ASN A 265 5.26 23.86 9.01
C ASN A 265 4.97 25.23 8.37
N GLY A 266 4.17 25.27 7.30
CA GLY A 266 3.89 26.51 6.57
C GLY A 266 2.71 27.29 7.16
N ASN A 267 2.69 28.60 6.88
CA ASN A 267 1.59 29.50 7.22
C ASN A 267 0.43 29.34 6.23
N TYR A 268 -0.23 28.19 6.26
CA TYR A 268 -1.40 27.91 5.40
C TYR A 268 -2.73 28.38 6.03
N PHE A 269 -2.71 28.90 7.26
CA PHE A 269 -3.90 29.34 7.99
C PHE A 269 -4.29 30.79 7.66
N ASP A 270 -4.59 31.07 6.39
CA ASP A 270 -5.14 32.34 5.93
C ASP A 270 -6.55 32.11 5.34
N GLY A 271 -7.57 32.22 6.18
CA GLY A 271 -8.96 31.95 5.78
C GLY A 271 -9.46 32.85 4.66
N HIS A 272 -9.06 34.13 4.65
CA HIS A 272 -9.47 35.09 3.61
C HIS A 272 -8.87 34.72 2.25
N ARG A 273 -7.62 34.27 2.25
CA ARG A 273 -6.96 33.80 1.03
C ARG A 273 -7.59 32.52 0.49
N TRP A 274 -7.92 31.55 1.36
CA TRP A 274 -8.64 30.35 0.97
C TRP A 274 -10.04 30.64 0.42
N GLU A 275 -10.79 31.53 1.06
CA GLU A 275 -12.11 31.93 0.58
C GLU A 275 -12.04 32.52 -0.83
N LYS A 276 -11.10 33.44 -1.08
CA LYS A 276 -10.85 34.01 -2.41
C LYS A 276 -10.40 32.98 -3.43
N PHE A 277 -9.67 31.96 -3.00
CA PHE A 277 -9.20 30.89 -3.87
C PHE A 277 -10.36 29.98 -4.30
N ILE A 278 -11.22 29.59 -3.36
CA ILE A 278 -12.34 28.66 -3.59
C ILE A 278 -13.48 29.32 -4.39
N GLN A 279 -13.65 30.64 -4.27
CA GLN A 279 -14.68 31.38 -5.02
C GLN A 279 -14.35 31.64 -6.50
N LYS A 280 -13.13 31.33 -6.95
CA LYS A 280 -12.71 31.47 -8.37
C LYS A 280 -13.11 30.25 -9.19
#